data_AF-A0A1P8PZX3-F1
#
_entry.id   AF-A0A1P8PZX3-F1
#
_cell.length_a   1.000
_cell.length_b   1.000
_cell.length_c   1.000
_cell.angle_alpha   90.00
_cell.angle_beta   90.00
_cell.angle_gamma   90.00
#
_symmetry.space_group_name_H-M   'P 1'
#
loop_
_entity.id
_entity.type
_entity.pdbx_description
1 polymer ?
#
loop_
_entity_poly.entity_id
_entity_poly.type
_entity_poly.pdbx_seq_one_letter_code
_entity_poly.pdbx_strand_id
1 'polypeptide(L)'
;MKILKSNLLNIFIAWIIFPIMLFISSMVIPNGLNTNIRQGIADLIVFVASFMLNKYWLHQQIHWINFDKIEQQIMTALPTIIFVAYLSSAMFFVNDMSFKIEILIMTILVGLAEEFCFRGLMIPLFLRLFRGRAFQAVLGSSVLFGLMHLINLKSVSFGYVSIQVIFAISFGLLLGTIYVKTNNLSLVIVLHMLKDLFPLLSPSTLREASKMQFSIAALVACLFLLVIALFISGYQTKGLKINTEV
;
A
#
# COMPACT_ATOMS: atom_id res chain seq x y z
N MET A 1 9.92 -25.60 18.48
CA MET A 1 9.65 -24.34 19.22
C MET A 1 10.49 -23.12 18.80
N LYS A 2 11.76 -23.24 18.36
CA LYS A 2 12.56 -22.07 17.88
C LYS A 2 12.16 -21.52 16.50
N ILE A 3 11.66 -22.37 15.60
CA ILE A 3 11.25 -21.96 14.23
C ILE A 3 10.07 -20.96 14.27
N LEU A 4 9.13 -21.16 15.20
CA LEU A 4 7.92 -20.34 15.36
C LEU A 4 8.17 -18.88 15.78
N LYS A 5 9.41 -18.52 16.16
CA LYS A 5 9.79 -17.16 16.57
C LYS A 5 10.80 -16.49 15.62
N SER A 6 11.02 -17.04 14.44
CA SER A 6 11.90 -16.40 13.45
C SER A 6 11.26 -15.15 12.87
N ASN A 7 12.02 -14.05 12.76
CA ASN A 7 11.58 -12.82 12.09
C ASN A 7 11.06 -13.10 10.67
N LEU A 8 11.67 -14.06 9.96
CA LEU A 8 11.24 -14.46 8.61
C LEU A 8 9.88 -15.15 8.61
N LEU A 9 9.59 -15.99 9.61
CA LEU A 9 8.28 -16.62 9.71
C LEU A 9 7.20 -15.58 10.01
N ASN A 10 7.47 -14.65 10.93
CA ASN A 10 6.52 -13.57 11.25
C ASN A 10 6.24 -12.69 10.02
N ILE A 11 7.27 -12.36 9.23
CA ILE A 11 7.13 -11.66 7.94
C ILE A 11 6.24 -12.46 6.99
N PHE A 12 6.51 -13.76 6.82
CA PHE A 12 5.74 -14.61 5.94
C PHE A 12 4.27 -14.73 6.37
N ILE A 13 4.00 -14.92 7.66
CA ILE A 13 2.64 -14.98 8.22
C ILE A 13 1.91 -13.64 8.01
N ALA A 14 2.56 -12.52 8.31
CA ALA A 14 2.00 -11.18 8.11
C ALA A 14 1.76 -10.86 6.63
N TRP A 15 2.51 -11.47 5.71
CA TRP A 15 2.32 -11.29 4.28
C TRP A 15 1.18 -12.16 3.75
N ILE A 16 1.14 -13.45 4.11
CA ILE A 16 0.19 -14.41 3.57
C ILE A 16 -1.22 -14.25 4.15
N ILE A 17 -1.38 -13.59 5.30
CA ILE A 17 -2.72 -13.31 5.86
C ILE A 17 -3.57 -12.47 4.90
N PHE A 18 -2.96 -11.52 4.18
CA PHE A 18 -3.66 -10.64 3.25
C PHE A 18 -4.38 -11.41 2.12
N PRO A 19 -3.68 -12.19 1.27
CA PRO A 19 -4.35 -12.95 0.21
C PRO A 19 -5.28 -14.04 0.73
N ILE A 20 -4.96 -14.68 1.87
CA ILE A 20 -5.85 -15.69 2.47
C ILE A 20 -7.17 -15.04 2.90
N MET A 21 -7.12 -13.90 3.58
CA MET A 21 -8.33 -13.22 4.04
C MET A 21 -9.15 -12.66 2.88
N LEU A 22 -8.53 -12.17 1.80
CA LEU A 22 -9.25 -11.82 0.58
C LEU A 22 -9.95 -13.02 -0.05
N PHE A 23 -9.27 -14.18 -0.11
CA PHE A 23 -9.87 -15.41 -0.62
C PHE A 23 -11.07 -15.85 0.24
N ILE A 24 -10.92 -15.89 1.56
CA ILE A 24 -12.02 -16.21 2.48
C ILE A 24 -13.17 -15.23 2.31
N SER A 25 -12.87 -13.93 2.23
CA SER A 25 -13.86 -12.87 2.00
C SER A 25 -14.67 -13.12 0.73
N SER A 26 -14.03 -13.58 -0.35
CA SER A 26 -14.71 -13.91 -1.61
C SER A 26 -15.71 -15.06 -1.50
N MET A 27 -15.56 -15.95 -0.51
CA MET A 27 -16.45 -17.10 -0.27
C MET A 27 -17.62 -16.74 0.65
N VAL A 28 -17.43 -15.81 1.58
CA VAL A 28 -18.44 -15.47 2.60
C VAL A 28 -19.28 -14.25 2.24
N ILE A 29 -18.75 -13.31 1.43
CA ILE A 29 -19.47 -12.09 1.06
C ILE A 29 -20.45 -12.40 -0.08
N PRO A 30 -21.75 -12.09 0.06
CA PRO A 30 -22.75 -12.37 -0.97
C PRO A 30 -22.45 -11.70 -2.32
N ASN A 31 -22.60 -12.45 -3.42
CA ASN A 31 -22.37 -11.95 -4.77
C ASN A 31 -23.37 -10.88 -5.24
N GLY A 32 -24.54 -10.76 -4.60
CA GLY A 32 -25.56 -9.77 -4.94
C GLY A 32 -25.26 -8.34 -4.48
N LEU A 33 -24.21 -8.14 -3.69
CA LEU A 33 -23.78 -6.80 -3.25
C LEU A 33 -23.01 -6.07 -4.35
N ASN A 34 -23.08 -4.73 -4.32
CA ASN A 34 -22.26 -3.86 -5.16
C ASN A 34 -20.75 -4.19 -5.01
N THR A 35 -20.01 -4.20 -6.12
CA THR A 35 -18.58 -4.57 -6.14
C THR A 35 -17.71 -3.74 -5.20
N ASN A 36 -17.96 -2.44 -5.08
CA ASN A 36 -17.21 -1.55 -4.18
C ASN A 36 -17.51 -1.88 -2.72
N ILE A 37 -18.78 -2.19 -2.39
CA ILE A 37 -19.17 -2.62 -1.05
C ILE A 37 -18.50 -3.96 -0.71
N ARG A 38 -18.48 -4.90 -1.66
CA ARG A 38 -17.83 -6.21 -1.47
C ARG A 38 -16.32 -6.05 -1.21
N GLN A 39 -15.64 -5.23 -2.01
CA GLN A 39 -14.22 -4.93 -1.81
C GLN A 39 -13.99 -4.30 -0.44
N GLY A 40 -14.74 -3.25 -0.08
CA GLY A 40 -14.60 -2.59 1.22
C GLY A 40 -14.79 -3.53 2.41
N ILE A 41 -15.78 -4.44 2.35
CA ILE A 41 -15.98 -5.47 3.39
C ILE A 41 -14.79 -6.45 3.42
N ALA A 42 -14.28 -6.88 2.26
CA ALA A 42 -13.13 -7.78 2.19
C ALA A 42 -11.88 -7.15 2.81
N ASP A 43 -11.58 -5.89 2.51
CA ASP A 43 -10.45 -5.17 3.10
C ASP A 43 -10.65 -4.92 4.60
N LEU A 44 -11.88 -4.67 5.05
CA LEU A 44 -12.19 -4.59 6.47
C LEU A 44 -11.91 -5.93 7.18
N ILE A 45 -12.26 -7.06 6.56
CA ILE A 45 -11.95 -8.40 7.11
C ILE A 45 -10.43 -8.60 7.18
N VAL A 46 -9.69 -8.23 6.14
CA VAL A 46 -8.22 -8.28 6.12
C VAL A 46 -7.65 -7.43 7.26
N PHE A 47 -8.11 -6.19 7.41
CA PHE A 47 -7.67 -5.29 8.48
C PHE A 47 -7.93 -5.90 9.86
N VAL A 48 -9.14 -6.38 10.12
CA VAL A 48 -9.51 -6.99 11.40
C VAL A 48 -8.64 -8.23 11.68
N ALA A 49 -8.45 -9.10 10.70
CA ALA A 49 -7.62 -10.30 10.86
C ALA A 49 -6.16 -9.94 11.14
N SER A 50 -5.58 -8.99 10.42
CA SER A 50 -4.22 -8.48 10.63
C SER A 50 -4.08 -7.77 11.97
N PHE A 51 -5.10 -7.03 12.41
CA PHE A 51 -5.14 -6.40 13.72
C PHE A 51 -5.14 -7.45 14.84
N MET A 52 -5.95 -8.51 14.71
CA MET A 52 -5.97 -9.62 15.67
C MET A 52 -4.65 -10.38 15.67
N LEU A 53 -4.07 -10.64 14.50
CA LEU A 53 -2.73 -11.23 14.38
C LEU A 53 -1.69 -10.37 15.14
N ASN A 54 -1.76 -9.05 14.99
CA ASN A 54 -0.85 -8.17 15.72
C ASN A 54 -1.09 -8.21 17.23
N LYS A 55 -2.35 -8.14 17.65
CA LYS A 55 -2.75 -8.11 19.07
C LYS A 55 -2.34 -9.37 19.82
N TYR A 56 -2.46 -10.55 19.20
CA TYR A 56 -2.26 -11.83 19.88
C TYR A 56 -0.92 -12.51 19.57
N TRP A 57 -0.23 -12.13 18.48
CA TRP A 57 1.01 -12.78 18.05
C TRP A 57 2.16 -11.80 17.82
N LEU A 58 2.01 -10.82 16.93
CA LEU A 58 3.17 -10.05 16.46
C LEU A 58 3.60 -8.96 17.43
N HIS A 59 2.66 -8.34 18.14
CA HIS A 59 2.89 -7.27 19.13
C HIS A 59 3.76 -6.12 18.58
N GLN A 60 3.56 -5.73 17.32
CA GLN A 60 4.21 -4.55 16.74
C GLN A 60 3.52 -3.27 17.22
N GLN A 61 4.32 -2.26 17.55
CA GLN A 61 3.83 -0.92 17.86
C GLN A 61 3.40 -0.22 16.56
N ILE A 62 2.15 0.22 16.52
CA ILE A 62 1.56 0.91 15.37
C ILE A 62 1.41 2.39 15.71
N HIS A 63 2.03 3.26 14.92
CA HIS A 63 1.94 4.70 15.11
C HIS A 63 0.83 5.29 14.24
N TRP A 64 -0.36 5.43 14.82
CA TRP A 64 -1.57 5.82 14.10
C TRP A 64 -1.53 7.27 13.59
N ILE A 65 -1.42 8.23 14.51
CA ILE A 65 -1.47 9.65 14.20
C ILE A 65 -0.31 10.31 14.92
N ASN A 66 0.38 11.22 14.22
CA ASN A 66 1.40 12.07 14.81
C ASN A 66 1.19 13.51 14.37
N PHE A 67 1.00 14.42 15.32
CA PHE A 67 0.86 15.86 15.08
C PHE A 67 2.14 16.65 15.32
N ASP A 68 3.23 15.98 15.69
CA ASP A 68 4.51 16.64 15.92
C ASP A 68 5.19 17.01 14.60
N LYS A 69 5.79 18.20 14.54
CA LYS A 69 6.63 18.66 13.42
C LYS A 69 5.92 18.54 12.05
N ILE A 70 4.66 18.96 11.98
CA ILE A 70 3.81 18.88 10.78
C ILE A 70 4.53 19.36 9.52
N GLU A 71 5.25 20.49 9.59
CA GLU A 71 6.02 21.01 8.46
C GLU A 71 7.02 19.99 7.92
N GLN A 72 7.76 19.31 8.79
CA GLN A 72 8.72 18.27 8.39
C GLN A 72 8.03 17.03 7.83
N GLN A 73 6.85 16.69 8.35
CA GLN A 73 6.03 15.62 7.78
C GLN A 73 5.58 15.97 6.37
N ILE A 74 5.11 17.21 6.14
CA ILE A 74 4.72 17.70 4.81
C ILE A 74 5.92 17.71 3.88
N MET A 75 7.08 18.22 4.30
CA MET A 75 8.30 18.21 3.47
C MET A 75 8.75 16.78 3.13
N THR A 76 8.60 15.84 4.06
CA THR A 76 8.87 14.42 3.80
C THR A 76 7.89 13.85 2.78
N ALA A 77 6.60 14.18 2.91
CA ALA A 77 5.53 13.70 2.04
C ALA A 77 5.43 14.43 0.70
N LEU A 78 6.05 15.60 0.55
CA LEU A 78 5.90 16.47 -0.61
C LEU A 78 6.18 15.77 -1.95
N PRO A 79 7.25 14.96 -2.11
CA PRO A 79 7.46 14.23 -3.37
C PRO A 79 6.31 13.28 -3.69
N THR A 80 5.74 12.62 -2.68
CA THR A 80 4.61 11.72 -2.83
C THR A 80 3.32 12.47 -3.13
N ILE A 81 3.10 13.64 -2.52
CA ILE A 81 1.96 14.52 -2.82
C ILE A 81 2.02 14.98 -4.28
N ILE A 82 3.19 15.45 -4.75
CA ILE A 82 3.40 15.83 -6.15
C ILE A 82 3.11 14.65 -7.08
N PHE A 83 3.61 13.47 -6.73
CA PHE A 83 3.38 12.25 -7.49
C PHE A 83 1.89 11.89 -7.58
N VAL A 84 1.16 11.86 -6.46
CA VAL A 84 -0.28 11.57 -6.42
C VAL A 84 -1.07 12.62 -7.21
N ALA A 85 -0.71 13.90 -7.07
CA ALA A 85 -1.35 14.99 -7.80
C ALA A 85 -1.11 14.89 -9.31
N TYR A 86 0.12 14.58 -9.73
CA TYR A 86 0.46 14.39 -11.14
C TYR A 86 -0.34 13.24 -11.77
N LEU A 87 -0.40 12.08 -11.11
CA LEU A 87 -1.17 10.94 -11.62
C LEU A 87 -2.68 11.22 -11.67
N SER A 88 -3.18 12.01 -10.73
CA SER A 88 -4.60 12.37 -10.66
C SER A 88 -4.94 13.57 -11.54
N SER A 89 -3.95 14.27 -12.10
CA SER A 89 -4.15 15.54 -12.82
C SER A 89 -5.10 15.42 -14.02
N ALA A 90 -5.03 14.30 -14.75
CA ALA A 90 -5.91 14.02 -15.86
C ALA A 90 -7.40 13.96 -15.45
N MET A 91 -7.70 13.61 -14.20
CA MET A 91 -9.07 13.47 -13.71
C MET A 91 -9.77 14.83 -13.55
N PHE A 92 -9.04 15.94 -13.45
CA PHE A 92 -9.64 17.28 -13.42
C PHE A 92 -10.18 17.74 -14.79
N PHE A 93 -9.86 17.01 -15.87
CA PHE A 93 -10.34 17.29 -17.22
C PHE A 93 -11.44 16.31 -17.68
N VAL A 94 -11.86 15.40 -16.79
CA VAL A 94 -12.90 14.41 -17.08
C VAL A 94 -14.27 14.97 -16.70
N ASN A 95 -15.23 14.92 -17.64
CA ASN A 95 -16.54 15.55 -17.47
C ASN A 95 -17.58 14.67 -16.76
N ASP A 96 -17.35 13.37 -16.59
CA ASP A 96 -18.30 12.42 -15.98
C ASP A 96 -17.94 12.00 -14.55
N MET A 97 -17.16 12.82 -13.83
CA MET A 97 -16.84 12.60 -12.42
C MET A 97 -18.12 12.59 -11.57
N SER A 98 -18.32 11.51 -10.81
CA SER A 98 -19.49 11.29 -9.98
C SER A 98 -19.08 10.83 -8.59
N PHE A 99 -19.37 11.66 -7.59
CA PHE A 99 -19.12 11.30 -6.20
C PHE A 99 -20.05 10.17 -5.74
N LYS A 100 -19.46 9.13 -5.16
CA LYS A 100 -20.17 7.97 -4.63
C LYS A 100 -19.62 7.61 -3.26
N ILE A 101 -20.50 7.57 -2.27
CA ILE A 101 -20.09 7.33 -0.87
C ILE A 101 -19.47 5.94 -0.69
N GLU A 102 -19.98 4.94 -1.42
CA GLU A 102 -19.45 3.58 -1.38
C GLU A 102 -18.02 3.49 -1.95
N ILE A 103 -17.64 4.35 -2.90
CA ILE A 103 -16.28 4.40 -3.42
C ILE A 103 -15.35 5.02 -2.37
N LEU A 104 -15.77 6.13 -1.75
CA LEU A 104 -14.99 6.79 -0.71
C LEU A 104 -14.73 5.85 0.48
N ILE A 105 -15.77 5.16 0.97
CA ILE A 105 -15.62 4.21 2.07
C ILE A 105 -14.71 3.05 1.65
N MET A 106 -14.89 2.51 0.45
CA MET A 106 -14.07 1.40 -0.04
C MET A 106 -12.59 1.80 -0.12
N THR A 107 -12.24 2.95 -0.69
CA THR A 107 -10.83 3.37 -0.80
C THR A 107 -10.18 3.68 0.55
N ILE A 108 -10.96 4.18 1.53
CA ILE A 108 -10.48 4.31 2.92
C ILE A 108 -10.16 2.94 3.50
N LEU A 109 -11.02 1.94 3.28
CA LEU A 109 -10.84 0.59 3.83
C LEU A 109 -9.69 -0.15 3.16
N VAL A 110 -9.53 -0.04 1.83
CA VAL A 110 -8.35 -0.54 1.09
C VAL A 110 -7.08 0.07 1.66
N GLY A 111 -7.01 1.41 1.72
CA GLY A 111 -5.84 2.11 2.26
C GLY A 111 -5.55 1.71 3.71
N LEU A 112 -6.57 1.57 4.55
CA LEU A 112 -6.43 1.12 5.93
C LEU A 112 -5.84 -0.30 6.00
N ALA A 113 -6.40 -1.25 5.25
CA ALA A 113 -5.96 -2.65 5.28
C ALA A 113 -4.52 -2.80 4.75
N GLU A 114 -4.23 -2.21 3.60
CA GLU A 114 -2.91 -2.29 2.96
C GLU A 114 -1.85 -1.57 3.79
N GLU A 115 -2.08 -0.32 4.19
CA GLU A 115 -1.09 0.41 4.97
C GLU A 115 -0.89 -0.19 6.37
N PHE A 116 -1.93 -0.71 7.01
CA PHE A 116 -1.76 -1.41 8.29
C PHE A 116 -0.87 -2.65 8.12
N CYS A 117 -1.12 -3.48 7.10
CA CYS A 117 -0.34 -4.69 6.88
C CYS A 117 1.12 -4.40 6.51
N PHE A 118 1.33 -3.50 5.55
CA PHE A 118 2.67 -3.26 4.99
C PHE A 118 3.45 -2.21 5.78
N ARG A 119 2.84 -1.12 6.24
CA ARG A 119 3.57 -0.08 7.00
C ARG A 119 3.51 -0.37 8.49
N GLY A 120 2.31 -0.65 9.00
CA GLY A 120 2.10 -0.97 10.41
C GLY A 120 2.85 -2.23 10.86
N LEU A 121 2.66 -3.36 10.17
CA LEU A 121 3.23 -4.65 10.60
C LEU A 121 4.57 -4.97 9.94
N MET A 122 4.64 -4.87 8.61
CA MET A 122 5.78 -5.39 7.86
C MET A 122 7.06 -4.57 8.09
N ILE A 123 6.98 -3.24 8.12
CA ILE A 123 8.15 -2.39 8.33
C ILE A 123 8.82 -2.67 9.69
N PRO A 124 8.13 -2.69 10.85
CA PRO A 124 8.75 -3.07 12.12
C PRO A 124 9.41 -4.45 12.11
N LEU A 125 8.78 -5.45 11.49
CA LEU A 125 9.35 -6.79 11.34
C LEU A 125 10.64 -6.77 10.51
N PHE A 126 10.67 -6.03 9.40
CA PHE A 126 11.88 -5.86 8.61
C PHE A 126 12.93 -5.00 9.30
N LEU A 127 12.55 -3.98 10.08
CA LEU A 127 13.50 -3.20 10.87
C LEU A 127 14.25 -4.14 11.83
N ARG A 128 13.56 -5.06 12.52
CA ARG A 128 14.19 -6.09 13.36
C ARG A 128 15.13 -6.99 12.55
N LEU A 129 14.70 -7.46 11.38
CA LEU A 129 15.52 -8.28 10.50
C LEU A 129 16.80 -7.57 10.03
N PHE A 130 16.71 -6.29 9.69
CA PHE A 130 17.80 -5.48 9.15
C PHE A 130 18.50 -4.62 10.20
N ARG A 131 18.31 -4.90 11.49
CA ARG A 131 18.97 -4.21 12.61
C ARG A 131 18.77 -2.69 12.57
N GLY A 132 17.51 -2.29 12.41
CA GLY A 132 17.07 -0.90 12.44
C GLY A 132 17.31 -0.08 11.18
N ARG A 133 17.89 -0.66 10.11
CA ARG A 133 18.19 0.10 8.88
C ARG A 133 16.90 0.39 8.10
N ALA A 134 16.49 1.65 8.11
CA ALA A 134 15.17 2.07 7.62
C ALA A 134 14.98 1.78 6.12
N PHE A 135 15.98 2.08 5.28
CA PHE A 135 15.87 1.86 3.83
C PHE A 135 15.60 0.40 3.48
N GLN A 136 16.35 -0.55 4.05
CA GLN A 136 16.14 -1.98 3.78
C GLN A 136 14.77 -2.44 4.24
N ALA A 137 14.26 -1.90 5.36
CA ALA A 137 12.95 -2.27 5.86
C ALA A 137 11.82 -1.75 4.96
N VAL A 138 11.92 -0.50 4.52
CA VAL A 138 10.99 0.10 3.55
C VAL A 138 11.05 -0.67 2.23
N LEU A 139 12.24 -0.99 1.72
CA LEU A 139 12.41 -1.75 0.48
C LEU A 139 11.79 -3.16 0.59
N GLY A 140 12.09 -3.89 1.65
CA GLY A 140 11.56 -5.24 1.86
C GLY A 140 10.03 -5.26 1.93
N SER A 141 9.44 -4.32 2.69
CA SER A 141 7.99 -4.16 2.76
C SER A 141 7.38 -3.81 1.40
N SER A 142 8.00 -2.91 0.65
CA SER A 142 7.50 -2.43 -0.64
C SER A 142 7.52 -3.52 -1.71
N VAL A 143 8.56 -4.36 -1.70
CA VAL A 143 8.64 -5.54 -2.58
C VAL A 143 7.51 -6.51 -2.28
N LEU A 144 7.29 -6.86 -1.01
CA LEU A 144 6.20 -7.77 -0.64
C LEU A 144 4.82 -7.18 -0.96
N PHE A 145 4.65 -5.87 -0.82
CA PHE A 145 3.44 -5.16 -1.24
C PHE A 145 3.20 -5.28 -2.75
N GLY A 146 4.23 -5.01 -3.56
CA GLY A 146 4.12 -5.18 -5.01
C GLY A 146 3.77 -6.60 -5.44
N LEU A 147 4.40 -7.61 -4.82
CA LEU A 147 4.16 -9.01 -5.15
C LEU A 147 2.71 -9.47 -4.89
N MET A 148 1.94 -8.76 -4.07
CA MET A 148 0.50 -9.03 -3.89
C MET A 148 -0.28 -9.00 -5.20
N HIS A 149 0.14 -8.14 -6.14
CA HIS A 149 -0.54 -7.95 -7.41
C HIS A 149 -0.35 -9.12 -8.38
N LEU A 150 0.56 -10.06 -8.09
CA LEU A 150 0.72 -11.29 -8.88
C LEU A 150 -0.54 -12.16 -8.86
N ILE A 151 -1.44 -11.99 -7.88
CA ILE A 151 -2.75 -12.66 -7.86
C ILE A 151 -3.59 -12.35 -9.11
N ASN A 152 -3.36 -11.20 -9.74
CA ASN A 152 -4.08 -10.73 -10.92
C ASN A 152 -3.65 -11.45 -12.21
N LEU A 153 -2.58 -12.26 -12.19
CA LEU A 153 -2.16 -13.07 -13.35
C LEU A 153 -3.24 -14.07 -13.80
N LYS A 154 -4.21 -14.37 -12.94
CA LYS A 154 -5.37 -15.21 -13.29
C LYS A 154 -6.34 -14.53 -14.25
N SER A 155 -6.33 -13.19 -14.30
CA SER A 155 -7.35 -12.40 -14.99
C SER A 155 -6.76 -11.44 -16.02
N VAL A 156 -5.48 -11.08 -15.90
CA VAL A 156 -4.84 -10.05 -16.74
C VAL A 156 -3.46 -10.52 -17.20
N SER A 157 -3.00 -9.97 -18.34
CA SER A 157 -1.73 -10.36 -18.96
C SER A 157 -0.51 -10.10 -18.06
N PHE A 158 0.51 -10.94 -18.20
CA PHE A 158 1.77 -10.80 -17.46
C PHE A 158 2.40 -9.41 -17.60
N GLY A 159 2.38 -8.84 -18.82
CA GLY A 159 2.93 -7.51 -19.07
C GLY A 159 2.22 -6.43 -18.26
N TYR A 160 0.89 -6.48 -18.16
CA TYR A 160 0.13 -5.51 -17.37
C TYR A 160 0.32 -5.71 -15.87
N VAL A 161 0.34 -6.96 -15.39
CA VAL A 161 0.61 -7.25 -13.97
C VAL A 161 2.00 -6.81 -13.57
N SER A 162 2.99 -6.94 -14.46
CA SER A 162 4.35 -6.43 -14.20
C SER A 162 4.37 -4.91 -13.94
N ILE A 163 3.56 -4.16 -14.70
CA ILE A 163 3.37 -2.70 -14.48
C ILE A 163 2.76 -2.45 -13.10
N GLN A 164 1.71 -3.20 -12.72
CA GLN A 164 1.09 -3.08 -11.39
C GLN A 164 2.10 -3.35 -10.26
N VAL A 165 2.89 -4.41 -10.37
CA VAL A 165 3.91 -4.78 -9.38
C VAL A 165 4.94 -3.66 -9.25
N ILE A 166 5.52 -3.19 -10.36
CA ILE A 166 6.56 -2.14 -10.35
C ILE A 166 5.99 -0.83 -9.77
N PHE A 167 4.77 -0.47 -10.17
CA PHE A 167 4.08 0.70 -9.63
C PHE A 167 3.85 0.58 -8.13
N ALA A 168 3.32 -0.55 -7.67
CA ALA A 168 3.04 -0.81 -6.27
C ALA A 168 4.32 -0.83 -5.42
N ILE A 169 5.45 -1.34 -5.93
CA ILE A 169 6.75 -1.22 -5.26
C ILE A 169 7.16 0.25 -5.14
N SER A 170 7.01 1.02 -6.21
CA SER A 170 7.40 2.44 -6.24
C SER A 170 6.60 3.28 -5.24
N PHE A 171 5.28 3.12 -5.23
CA PHE A 171 4.40 3.79 -4.28
C PHE A 171 4.60 3.25 -2.86
N GLY A 172 4.82 1.94 -2.76
CA GLY A 172 5.46 1.18 -1.70
C GLY A 172 6.50 1.99 -0.92
N LEU A 173 7.57 2.29 -1.64
CA LEU A 173 8.78 2.95 -1.15
C LEU A 173 8.49 4.36 -0.62
N LEU A 174 7.69 5.12 -1.36
CA LEU A 174 7.33 6.50 -1.01
C LEU A 174 6.52 6.56 0.30
N LEU A 175 5.44 5.79 0.40
CA LEU A 175 4.62 5.75 1.62
C LEU A 175 5.38 5.12 2.79
N GLY A 176 6.18 4.07 2.55
CA GLY A 176 7.00 3.45 3.60
C GLY A 176 8.03 4.43 4.17
N THR A 177 8.64 5.25 3.32
CA THR A 177 9.57 6.31 3.73
C THR A 177 8.89 7.38 4.58
N ILE A 178 7.68 7.81 4.20
CA ILE A 178 6.88 8.73 5.02
C ILE A 178 6.62 8.10 6.39
N TYR A 179 6.13 6.86 6.43
CA TYR A 179 5.79 6.21 7.70
C TYR A 179 6.98 6.12 8.66
N VAL A 180 8.16 5.65 8.21
CA VAL A 180 9.34 5.51 9.08
C VAL A 180 9.92 6.83 9.58
N LYS A 181 9.67 7.94 8.87
CA LYS A 181 10.16 9.27 9.26
C LYS A 181 9.17 10.06 10.11
N THR A 182 7.87 9.79 9.92
CA THR A 182 6.80 10.58 10.53
C THR A 182 6.10 9.86 11.66
N ASN A 183 6.21 8.52 11.75
CA ASN A 183 5.41 7.69 12.64
C ASN A 183 3.91 8.04 12.53
N ASN A 184 3.42 8.20 11.30
CA ASN A 184 2.05 8.63 11.03
C ASN A 184 1.40 7.72 9.98
N LEU A 185 0.70 6.68 10.45
CA LEU A 185 0.00 5.75 9.58
C LEU A 185 -1.20 6.43 8.87
N SER A 186 -1.91 7.32 9.56
CA SER A 186 -3.04 8.03 8.97
C SER A 186 -2.65 8.90 7.79
N LEU A 187 -1.48 9.56 7.83
CA LEU A 187 -0.95 10.32 6.70
C LEU A 187 -0.75 9.44 5.46
N VAL A 188 -0.17 8.25 5.61
CA VAL A 188 0.03 7.34 4.48
C VAL A 188 -1.27 6.74 3.97
N ILE A 189 -2.22 6.42 4.87
CA ILE A 189 -3.57 5.97 4.49
C ILE A 189 -4.28 7.02 3.65
N VAL A 190 -4.23 8.30 4.05
CA VAL A 190 -4.86 9.39 3.29
C VAL A 190 -4.22 9.55 1.91
N LEU A 191 -2.88 9.50 1.81
CA LEU A 191 -2.20 9.60 0.52
C LEU A 191 -2.52 8.42 -0.40
N HIS A 192 -2.63 7.22 0.15
CA HIS A 192 -3.05 6.03 -0.60
C HIS A 192 -4.49 6.18 -1.09
N MET A 193 -5.42 6.48 -0.17
CA MET A 193 -6.83 6.71 -0.49
C MET A 193 -6.99 7.77 -1.59
N LEU A 194 -6.27 8.90 -1.51
CA LEU A 194 -6.34 9.95 -2.53
C LEU A 194 -5.91 9.45 -3.91
N LYS A 195 -4.82 8.67 -3.99
CA LYS A 195 -4.38 8.08 -5.26
C LYS A 195 -5.46 7.20 -5.87
N ASP A 196 -6.10 6.35 -5.06
CA ASP A 196 -7.08 5.38 -5.58
C ASP A 196 -8.45 6.00 -5.85
N LEU A 197 -8.83 7.03 -5.11
CA LEU A 197 -10.15 7.64 -5.18
C LEU A 197 -10.42 8.28 -6.55
N PHE A 198 -9.52 9.13 -7.07
CA PHE A 198 -9.82 9.95 -8.24
C PHE A 198 -10.20 9.14 -9.50
N PRO A 199 -9.45 8.09 -9.91
CA PRO A 199 -9.83 7.31 -11.09
C PRO A 199 -11.16 6.56 -10.96
N LEU A 200 -11.54 6.19 -9.74
CA LEU A 200 -12.78 5.43 -9.47
C LEU A 200 -14.04 6.30 -9.54
N LEU A 201 -13.91 7.62 -9.41
CA LEU A 201 -15.03 8.55 -9.50
C LEU A 201 -15.52 8.76 -10.94
N SER A 202 -14.77 8.30 -11.95
CA SER A 202 -15.16 8.42 -13.36
C SER A 202 -15.57 7.06 -13.96
N PRO A 203 -16.84 6.89 -14.36
CA PRO A 203 -17.29 5.69 -15.08
C PRO A 203 -16.56 5.49 -16.41
N SER A 204 -16.24 6.56 -17.15
CA SER A 204 -15.49 6.47 -18.40
C SER A 204 -14.06 5.97 -18.17
N THR A 205 -13.36 6.51 -17.17
CA THR A 205 -12.01 6.09 -16.79
C THR A 205 -11.98 4.64 -16.34
N LEU A 206 -12.97 4.18 -15.56
CA LEU A 206 -13.12 2.79 -15.16
C LEU A 206 -13.28 1.84 -16.37
N ARG A 207 -14.13 2.22 -17.33
CA ARG A 207 -14.32 1.44 -18.56
C ARG A 207 -13.03 1.34 -19.36
N GLU A 208 -12.30 2.44 -19.52
CA GLU A 208 -11.01 2.44 -20.22
C GLU A 208 -9.93 1.64 -19.47
N ALA A 209 -9.89 1.71 -18.13
CA ALA A 209 -8.99 0.91 -17.32
C ALA A 209 -9.23 -0.60 -17.51
N SER A 210 -10.49 -1.04 -17.65
CA SER A 210 -10.83 -2.45 -17.87
C SER A 210 -10.37 -3.00 -19.24
N LYS A 211 -10.13 -2.11 -20.20
CA LYS A 211 -9.63 -2.45 -21.55
C LYS A 211 -8.11 -2.27 -21.68
N MET A 212 -7.46 -1.73 -20.66
CA MET A 212 -6.05 -1.37 -20.73
C MET A 212 -5.20 -2.61 -20.94
N GLN A 213 -4.44 -2.61 -22.04
CA GLN A 213 -3.49 -3.66 -22.36
C GLN A 213 -2.07 -3.25 -21.95
N PHE A 214 -1.14 -4.19 -22.08
CA PHE A 214 0.27 -3.90 -21.89
C PHE A 214 0.73 -2.76 -22.81
N SER A 215 1.51 -1.82 -22.25
CA SER A 215 2.11 -0.72 -22.98
C SER A 215 3.57 -0.58 -22.59
N ILE A 216 4.46 -0.59 -23.58
CA ILE A 216 5.90 -0.38 -23.37
C ILE A 216 6.14 1.01 -22.77
N ALA A 217 5.41 2.03 -23.24
CA ALA A 217 5.51 3.38 -22.68
C ALA A 217 5.12 3.41 -21.19
N ALA A 218 4.04 2.72 -20.82
CA ALA A 218 3.61 2.62 -19.42
C ALA A 218 4.64 1.85 -18.56
N LEU A 219 5.23 0.78 -19.10
CA LEU A 219 6.29 0.03 -18.42
C LEU A 219 7.53 0.91 -18.19
N VAL A 220 7.99 1.62 -19.22
CA VAL A 220 9.13 2.55 -19.12
C VAL A 220 8.84 3.65 -18.11
N ALA A 221 7.65 4.25 -18.14
CA ALA A 221 7.23 5.25 -17.16
C ALA A 221 7.26 4.70 -15.72
N CYS A 222 6.78 3.47 -15.50
CA CYS A 222 6.83 2.83 -14.18
C CYS A 222 8.25 2.49 -13.72
N LEU A 223 9.15 2.12 -14.64
CA LEU A 223 10.57 1.91 -14.32
C LEU A 223 11.27 3.23 -13.94
N PHE A 224 10.99 4.32 -14.67
CA PHE A 224 11.48 5.65 -14.29
C PHE A 224 10.97 6.06 -12.91
N LEU A 225 9.68 5.83 -12.65
CA LEU A 225 9.09 6.08 -11.35
C LEU A 225 9.78 5.27 -10.25
N LEU A 226 10.06 3.98 -10.49
CA LEU A 226 10.77 3.14 -9.53
C LEU A 226 12.15 3.69 -9.20
N VAL A 227 12.91 4.15 -10.21
CA VAL A 227 14.22 4.78 -10.00
C VAL A 227 14.09 6.05 -9.15
N ILE A 228 13.10 6.90 -9.43
CA ILE A 228 12.83 8.12 -8.66
C ILE A 228 12.45 7.76 -7.21
N ALA A 229 11.57 6.79 -7.01
CA ALA A 229 11.13 6.36 -5.69
C ALA A 229 12.27 5.76 -4.87
N LEU A 230 13.15 4.97 -5.49
CA LEU A 230 14.37 4.44 -4.87
C LEU A 230 15.33 5.57 -4.47
N PHE A 231 15.53 6.55 -5.35
CA PHE A 231 16.38 7.70 -5.06
C PHE A 231 15.84 8.53 -3.89
N ILE A 232 14.55 8.91 -3.93
CA ILE A 232 13.90 9.67 -2.86
C ILE A 232 13.97 8.91 -1.54
N SER A 233 13.60 7.63 -1.54
CA SER A 233 13.57 6.81 -0.32
C SER A 233 14.98 6.62 0.24
N GLY A 234 15.95 6.29 -0.61
CA GLY A 234 17.36 6.13 -0.21
C GLY A 234 17.96 7.43 0.32
N TYR A 235 17.64 8.57 -0.30
CA TYR A 235 18.09 9.89 0.16
C TYR A 235 17.46 10.27 1.50
N GLN A 236 16.12 10.19 1.62
CA GLN A 236 15.41 10.63 2.81
C GLN A 236 15.66 9.74 4.04
N THR A 237 15.99 8.46 3.84
CA THR A 237 16.33 7.50 4.90
C THR A 237 17.83 7.28 5.10
N LYS A 238 18.68 8.05 4.40
CA LYS A 238 20.14 7.92 4.49
C LYS A 238 20.62 8.09 5.93
N GLY A 239 21.29 7.07 6.45
CA GLY A 239 21.82 7.06 7.81
C GLY A 239 20.75 6.88 8.91
N LEU A 240 19.47 6.77 8.57
CA LEU A 240 18.39 6.56 9.53
C LEU A 240 18.44 5.13 10.07
N LYS A 241 18.77 5.01 11.37
CA LYS A 241 18.66 3.78 12.15
C LYS A 241 17.59 3.96 13.22
N ILE A 242 16.59 3.09 13.20
CA ILE A 242 15.49 3.08 14.17
C ILE A 242 15.79 2.04 15.23
N ASN A 243 15.59 2.37 16.51
CA ASN A 243 15.74 1.40 17.58
C ASN A 243 14.64 0.34 17.46
N THR A 244 15.04 -0.93 17.46
CA THR A 244 14.14 -2.07 17.28
C THR A 244 13.92 -2.88 18.55
N GLU A 245 14.50 -2.45 19.66
CA GLU A 245 14.28 -3.06 20.97
C GLU A 245 12.87 -2.73 21.47
N VAL A 246 12.01 -3.75 21.46
CA VAL A 246 10.68 -3.81 22.09
C VAL A 246 10.60 -5.12 22.82
#